data_AF-A0A2X4TXP4-F1
#
_entry.id   AF-A0A2X4TXP4-F1
#
_cell.length_a   1.000
_cell.length_b   1.000
_cell.length_c   1.000
_cell.angle_alpha   90.00
_cell.angle_beta   90.00
_cell.angle_gamma   90.00
#
_symmetry.space_group_name_H-M   'P 1'
#
loop_
_entity.id
_entity.type
_entity.pdbx_description
1 polymer ?
#
loop_
_entity_poly.entity_id
_entity_poly.type
_entity_poly.pdbx_seq_one_letter_code
_entity_poly.pdbx_strand_id
1 'polypeptide(L)'
;MTADNNPQMFQFNHLLTALFHADSQALEQNFALQFSDLGRNKWRLILTPKTTPLDRLFKRITLNGEQFLETIDIDDMQSDATHIRFFNQRTAPQELTVDEQQRFAS
;
A
#
# COMPACT_ATOMS: atom_id res chain seq x y z
N MET A 1 4.41 -13.59 -17.64
CA MET A 1 2.96 -13.30 -17.75
C MET A 1 2.84 -11.78 -17.73
N THR A 2 2.45 -11.18 -18.85
CA THR A 2 2.53 -9.73 -19.11
C THR A 2 1.32 -8.97 -18.57
N ALA A 3 1.47 -7.64 -18.49
CA ALA A 3 0.54 -6.66 -17.93
C ALA A 3 -0.88 -6.64 -18.55
N ASP A 4 -1.10 -7.35 -19.67
CA ASP A 4 -2.37 -7.33 -20.41
C ASP A 4 -3.50 -8.12 -19.73
N ASN A 5 -3.18 -9.04 -18.81
CA ASN A 5 -4.19 -9.93 -18.20
C ASN A 5 -4.76 -9.41 -16.86
N ASN A 6 -4.18 -8.38 -16.23
CA ASN A 6 -4.72 -7.83 -14.99
C ASN A 6 -4.28 -6.39 -14.69
N PRO A 7 -4.85 -5.39 -15.37
CA PRO A 7 -4.51 -3.97 -15.16
C PRO A 7 -4.81 -3.50 -13.72
N GLN A 8 -5.76 -4.13 -13.03
CA GLN A 8 -6.11 -3.81 -11.64
C GLN A 8 -4.98 -4.20 -10.67
N MET A 9 -4.34 -5.35 -10.89
CA MET A 9 -3.20 -5.79 -10.07
C MET A 9 -1.96 -4.91 -10.24
N PHE A 10 -1.73 -4.34 -11.43
CA PHE A 10 -0.62 -3.41 -11.64
C PHE A 10 -0.87 -2.07 -10.95
N GLN A 11 -2.09 -1.53 -11.01
CA GLN A 11 -2.48 -0.32 -10.28
C GLN A 11 -2.35 -0.54 -8.75
N PHE A 12 -2.76 -1.70 -8.27
CA PHE A 12 -2.58 -2.11 -6.87
C PHE A 12 -1.10 -2.23 -6.47
N ASN A 13 -0.25 -2.86 -7.30
CA ASN A 13 1.18 -2.96 -7.02
C ASN A 13 1.88 -1.59 -7.03
N HIS A 14 1.50 -0.71 -7.96
CA HIS A 14 2.01 0.65 -8.02
C HIS A 14 1.57 1.48 -6.81
N LEU A 15 0.31 1.35 -6.36
CA LEU A 15 -0.20 1.97 -5.14
C LEU A 15 0.56 1.48 -3.90
N LEU A 16 0.72 0.16 -3.75
CA LEU A 16 1.52 -0.41 -2.66
C LEU A 16 2.96 0.13 -2.70
N THR A 17 3.57 0.21 -3.88
CA THR A 17 4.92 0.74 -4.08
C THR A 17 5.01 2.21 -3.67
N ALA A 18 4.04 3.06 -4.04
CA ALA A 18 4.00 4.47 -3.63
C ALA A 18 3.82 4.63 -2.10
N LEU A 19 3.05 3.73 -1.48
CA LEU A 19 2.90 3.69 -0.03
C LEU A 19 4.20 3.31 0.68
N PHE A 20 4.96 2.36 0.12
CA PHE A 20 6.25 1.92 0.70
C PHE A 20 7.39 2.90 0.46
N HIS A 21 7.44 3.55 -0.70
CA HIS A 21 8.44 4.58 -1.01
C HIS A 21 8.12 5.94 -0.38
N ALA A 22 6.96 6.07 0.27
CA ALA A 22 6.51 7.28 0.94
C ALA A 22 6.56 8.53 0.03
N ASP A 23 6.22 8.37 -1.25
CA ASP A 23 6.06 9.51 -2.16
C ASP A 23 4.77 10.26 -1.79
N SER A 24 4.91 11.13 -0.79
CA SER A 24 3.84 11.96 -0.24
C SER A 24 3.15 12.81 -1.31
N GLN A 25 3.87 13.27 -2.35
CA GLN A 25 3.28 14.07 -3.41
C GLN A 25 2.32 13.22 -4.26
N ALA A 26 2.73 12.01 -4.63
CA ALA A 26 1.86 11.10 -5.37
C ALA A 26 0.61 10.73 -4.55
N LEU A 27 0.75 10.52 -3.24
CA LEU A 27 -0.37 10.22 -2.35
C LEU A 27 -1.35 11.40 -2.23
N GLU A 28 -0.86 12.61 -2.01
CA GLU A 28 -1.72 13.79 -1.85
C GLU A 28 -2.45 14.18 -3.15
N GLN A 29 -1.81 13.97 -4.30
CA GLN A 29 -2.41 14.21 -5.62
C GLN A 29 -3.57 13.25 -5.89
N ASN A 30 -3.43 11.98 -5.49
CA ASN A 30 -4.39 10.93 -5.83
C ASN A 30 -5.43 10.67 -4.72
N PHE A 31 -5.15 11.03 -3.47
CA PHE A 31 -5.96 10.66 -2.31
C PHE A 31 -6.25 11.84 -1.36
N ALA A 32 -7.39 11.76 -0.68
CA ALA A 32 -7.62 12.45 0.58
C ALA A 32 -6.94 11.66 1.68
N LEU A 33 -6.05 12.31 2.42
CA LEU A 33 -5.33 11.71 3.54
C LEU A 33 -6.03 12.10 4.85
N GLN A 34 -6.41 11.12 5.66
CA GLN A 34 -6.87 11.35 7.03
C GLN A 34 -5.97 10.57 7.98
N PHE A 35 -5.05 11.28 8.62
CA PHE A 35 -4.19 10.72 9.64
C PHE A 35 -4.85 10.80 11.02
N SER A 36 -4.68 9.77 11.83
CA SER A 36 -5.14 9.72 13.21
C SER A 36 -4.08 9.08 14.09
N ASP A 37 -3.67 9.80 15.14
CA ASP A 37 -2.92 9.22 16.24
C ASP A 37 -3.91 8.46 17.15
N LEU A 38 -3.69 7.15 17.28
CA LEU A 38 -4.51 6.26 18.11
C LEU A 38 -3.95 6.11 19.52
N GLY A 39 -2.84 6.78 19.83
CA GLY A 39 -2.10 6.69 21.07
C GLY A 39 -1.23 5.43 21.16
N ARG A 40 -0.31 5.41 22.14
CA ARG A 40 0.64 4.29 22.36
C ARG A 40 1.45 3.98 21.10
N ASN A 41 1.94 5.03 20.43
CA ASN A 41 2.64 5.00 19.14
C ASN A 41 1.82 4.43 17.97
N LYS A 42 0.55 4.08 18.16
CA LYS A 42 -0.30 3.55 17.11
C LYS A 42 -0.87 4.69 16.29
N TRP A 43 -0.93 4.46 14.98
CA TRP A 43 -1.47 5.42 14.03
C TRP A 43 -2.37 4.74 13.02
N ARG A 44 -3.21 5.55 12.40
CA ARG A 44 -4.04 5.18 11.26
C ARG A 44 -3.93 6.24 10.18
N LEU A 45 -3.82 5.78 8.94
CA LEU A 45 -3.95 6.62 7.77
C LEU A 45 -5.05 6.06 6.88
N ILE A 46 -6.07 6.88 6.63
CA ILE A 46 -7.14 6.57 5.68
C ILE A 46 -6.87 7.35 4.39
N LEU A 47 -6.90 6.63 3.28
CA LEU A 47 -6.76 7.15 1.93
C LEU A 47 -8.09 7.00 1.19
N THR A 48 -8.67 8.11 0.75
CA THR A 48 -9.86 8.10 -0.10
C THR A 48 -9.49 8.62 -1.49
N PRO A 49 -9.59 7.83 -2.55
CA PRO A 49 -9.19 8.27 -3.88
C PRO A 49 -10.02 9.48 -4.34
N LYS A 50 -9.34 10.42 -4.99
CA LYS A 50 -9.95 11.63 -5.57
C LYS A 50 -9.87 11.66 -7.11
N THR A 51 -8.99 10.85 -7.69
CA THR A 51 -8.65 10.87 -9.11
C THR A 51 -9.07 9.56 -9.79
N THR A 52 -9.51 9.67 -11.04
CA THR A 52 -9.73 8.50 -11.91
C THR A 52 -8.40 7.96 -12.43
N PRO A 53 -8.22 6.63 -12.51
CA PRO A 53 -9.22 5.57 -12.29
C PRO A 53 -9.36 5.09 -10.84
N LEU A 54 -8.55 5.60 -9.90
CA LEU A 54 -8.50 5.09 -8.53
C LEU A 54 -9.85 5.20 -7.81
N ASP A 55 -10.59 6.28 -8.04
CA ASP A 55 -11.93 6.50 -7.49
C ASP A 55 -12.99 5.50 -7.98
N ARG A 56 -12.73 4.82 -9.10
CA ARG A 56 -13.58 3.75 -9.64
C ARG A 56 -13.15 2.36 -9.22
N LEU A 57 -11.93 2.23 -8.71
CA LEU A 57 -11.37 0.96 -8.27
C LEU A 57 -11.57 0.78 -6.77
N PHE A 58 -11.34 1.84 -5.99
CA PHE A 58 -11.29 1.77 -4.54
C PHE A 58 -12.30 2.71 -3.90
N LYS A 59 -12.98 2.23 -2.86
CA LYS A 59 -13.75 3.08 -1.95
C LYS A 59 -12.81 3.75 -0.95
N ARG A 60 -11.91 2.96 -0.37
CA ARG A 60 -11.02 3.40 0.71
C ARG A 60 -9.87 2.43 0.90
N ILE A 61 -8.71 2.96 1.26
CA ILE A 61 -7.59 2.17 1.78
C ILE A 61 -7.32 2.63 3.21
N THR A 62 -7.21 1.69 4.15
CA THR A 62 -6.90 1.96 5.55
C THR A 62 -5.58 1.31 5.91
N LEU A 63 -4.65 2.11 6.41
CA LEU A 63 -3.37 1.67 6.92
C LEU A 63 -3.38 1.82 8.44
N ASN A 64 -2.91 0.79 9.15
CA ASN A 64 -2.67 0.87 10.59
C ASN A 64 -1.23 0.45 10.88
N GLY A 65 -0.62 1.09 11.86
CA GLY A 65 0.71 0.71 12.30
C GLY A 65 1.07 1.28 13.65
N GLU A 66 2.28 0.93 14.09
CA GLU A 66 2.98 1.52 15.23
C GLU A 66 4.36 2.00 14.76
N GLN A 67 5.44 1.40 15.26
CA GLN A 67 6.79 1.58 14.72
C GLN A 67 6.87 1.13 13.25
N PHE A 68 6.07 0.13 12.89
CA PHE A 68 5.99 -0.42 11.54
C PHE A 68 4.53 -0.45 11.07
N LEU A 69 4.34 -0.55 9.76
CA LEU A 69 3.04 -0.79 9.15
C LEU A 69 2.54 -2.19 9.54
N GLU A 70 1.42 -2.30 10.26
CA GLU A 70 0.87 -3.59 10.70
C GLU A 70 -0.14 -4.13 9.70
N THR A 71 -1.00 -3.26 9.14
CA THR A 71 -2.10 -3.67 8.27
C THR A 71 -2.35 -2.71 7.12
N ILE A 72 -2.82 -3.27 6.00
CA ILE A 72 -3.50 -2.53 4.93
C ILE A 72 -4.83 -3.23 4.67
N ASP A 73 -5.91 -2.48 4.71
CA ASP A 73 -7.25 -2.94 4.34
C ASP A 73 -7.73 -2.10 3.14
N ILE A 74 -8.06 -2.76 2.02
CA ILE A 74 -8.51 -2.11 0.79
C ILE A 74 -9.95 -2.53 0.53
N ASP A 75 -10.84 -1.54 0.55
CA ASP A 75 -12.25 -1.68 0.19
C ASP A 75 -12.40 -1.28 -1.28
N ASP A 76 -12.84 -2.18 -2.14
CA ASP A 76 -13.06 -1.91 -3.56
C ASP A 76 -14.50 -1.40 -3.84
N MET A 77 -14.75 -0.93 -5.07
CA MET A 77 -16.08 -0.45 -5.46
C MET A 77 -17.14 -1.56 -5.56
N GLN A 78 -16.74 -2.81 -5.79
CA GLN A 78 -17.61 -3.98 -5.88
C GLN A 78 -17.95 -4.59 -4.51
N SER A 79 -17.41 -4.03 -3.43
CA SER A 79 -17.55 -4.50 -2.04
C SER A 79 -16.75 -5.77 -1.74
N ASP A 80 -15.75 -6.06 -2.57
CA ASP A 80 -14.66 -6.95 -2.22
C ASP A 80 -13.67 -6.21 -1.32
N ALA A 81 -13.06 -6.97 -0.42
CA ALA A 81 -12.07 -6.46 0.53
C ALA A 81 -10.78 -7.27 0.45
N THR A 82 -9.66 -6.55 0.33
CA THR A 82 -8.32 -7.14 0.44
C THR A 82 -7.73 -6.78 1.78
N HIS A 83 -7.33 -7.79 2.55
CA HIS A 83 -6.70 -7.61 3.87
C HIS A 83 -5.25 -8.09 3.83
N ILE A 84 -4.33 -7.19 4.15
CA ILE A 84 -2.90 -7.46 4.23
C ILE A 84 -2.47 -7.27 5.69
N ARG A 85 -1.67 -8.20 6.19
CA ARG A 85 -1.09 -8.19 7.53
C ARG A 85 0.40 -8.41 7.40
N PHE A 86 1.18 -7.58 8.08
CA PHE A 86 2.63 -7.69 8.13
C PHE A 86 3.06 -8.27 9.47
N PHE A 87 4.10 -9.08 9.45
CA PHE A 87 4.65 -9.74 10.63
C PHE A 87 6.16 -9.96 10.41
N ASN A 88 6.92 -10.08 11.51
CA ASN A 88 8.37 -10.27 11.49
C ASN A 88 9.15 -9.16 10.76
N GLN A 89 8.68 -7.91 10.85
CA GLN A 89 9.29 -6.75 10.19
C GLN A 89 10.64 -6.38 10.82
N ARG A 90 11.62 -6.00 9.99
CA ARG A 90 12.99 -5.64 10.41
C ARG A 90 13.48 -4.42 9.62
N THR A 91 14.16 -3.49 10.28
CA THR A 91 14.67 -2.22 9.71
C THR A 91 16.13 -2.24 9.24
N ALA A 92 16.89 -3.33 9.48
CA ALA A 92 18.32 -3.41 9.19
C ALA A 92 18.71 -4.83 8.72
N PRO A 93 19.78 -5.00 7.92
CA PRO A 93 19.77 -5.85 6.74
C PRO A 93 19.96 -7.33 7.05
N GLN A 94 19.37 -8.17 6.22
CA GLN A 94 20.09 -9.31 5.67
C GLN A 94 20.27 -8.95 4.21
N GLU A 95 21.52 -8.88 3.73
CA GLU A 95 21.80 -8.70 2.30
C GLU A 95 20.82 -9.56 1.50
N LEU A 96 20.20 -8.98 0.46
CA LEU A 96 19.36 -9.75 -0.47
C LEU A 96 20.10 -11.05 -0.74
N THR A 97 19.46 -12.19 -0.47
CA THR A 97 20.08 -13.47 -0.80
C THR A 97 20.40 -13.47 -2.29
N VAL A 98 21.40 -14.24 -2.73
CA VAL A 98 21.78 -14.30 -4.16
C VAL A 98 20.56 -14.60 -5.04
N ASP A 99 19.63 -15.40 -4.53
CA ASP A 99 18.37 -15.73 -5.20
C ASP A 99 17.40 -14.53 -5.29
N GLU A 100 17.35 -13.65 -4.28
CA GLU A 100 16.52 -12.45 -4.29
C GLU A 100 17.15 -11.35 -5.15
N GLN A 101 18.48 -11.18 -5.13
CA GLN A 101 19.18 -10.23 -6.01
C GLN A 101 18.87 -10.50 -7.49
N GLN A 102 18.81 -11.77 -7.89
CA GLN A 102 18.48 -12.14 -9.27
C GLN A 102 17.01 -11.90 -9.64
N ARG A 103 16.09 -11.91 -8.66
CA ARG A 103 14.66 -11.69 -8.90
C ARG A 103 14.25 -10.22 -8.90
N PHE A 104 15.01 -9.35 -8.26
CA PHE A 104 14.74 -7.91 -8.18
C PHE A 104 15.61 -7.05 -9.12
N ALA A 105 16.54 -7.65 -9.86
CA ALA A 105 17.38 -6.97 -10.85
C ALA A 105 16.79 -6.93 -12.28
N SER A 106 15.53 -7.38 -12.47
CA SER A 106 14.84 -7.46 -13.78
C SER A 106 13.73 -6.43 -13.94
#